data_AF-A0A7D9EW21-F1
#
_entry.id   AF-A0A7D9EW21-F1
#
_cell.length_a   1.000
_cell.length_b   1.000
_cell.length_c   1.000
_cell.angle_alpha   90.00
_cell.angle_beta   90.00
_cell.angle_gamma   90.00
#
_symmetry.space_group_name_H-M   'P 1'
#
loop_
_entity.id
_entity.type
_entity.pdbx_description
1 polymer ?
#
loop_
_entity_poly.entity_id
_entity_poly.type
_entity_poly.pdbx_seq_one_letter_code
_entity_poly.pdbx_strand_id
1 'polypeptide(L)'
;MNADVPQGTKLGPILFLAMINDLDVKPHATDIWKFVDDISTSENITKGSNSKFQFCIDTINSWASCNLMKLNPQKCEELRIYFLRESPDLSPLLIDGHALE
;
A
#
# COMPACT_ATOMS: atom_id res chain seq x y z
N MET A 1 -26.39 -4.06 -1.98
CA MET A 1 -26.22 -3.64 -3.38
C MET A 1 -25.09 -4.50 -3.94
N ASN A 2 -25.36 -5.36 -4.91
CA ASN A 2 -24.32 -6.20 -5.53
C ASN A 2 -23.62 -5.34 -6.58
N ALA A 3 -22.43 -4.84 -6.25
CA ALA A 3 -21.60 -4.04 -7.15
C ALA A 3 -20.55 -4.93 -7.82
N ASP A 4 -20.98 -6.07 -8.36
CA ASP A 4 -20.09 -6.97 -9.09
C ASP A 4 -20.15 -6.65 -10.59
N VAL A 5 -19.00 -6.31 -11.16
CA VAL A 5 -18.85 -6.23 -12.61
C VAL A 5 -18.86 -7.67 -13.15
N PRO A 6 -19.68 -8.01 -14.17
CA PRO A 6 -19.67 -9.33 -14.76
C PRO A 6 -18.26 -9.71 -15.23
N GLN A 7 -17.73 -10.81 -14.71
CA GLN A 7 -16.45 -11.37 -15.16
C GLN A 7 -16.55 -11.70 -16.66
N GLY A 8 -15.53 -11.32 -17.44
CA GLY A 8 -15.49 -11.53 -18.89
C GLY A 8 -15.86 -10.30 -19.74
N THR A 9 -16.16 -9.15 -19.11
CA THR A 9 -16.29 -7.89 -19.85
C THR A 9 -14.91 -7.26 -20.12
N LYS A 10 -14.70 -6.73 -21.34
CA LYS A 10 -13.49 -5.96 -21.66
C LYS A 10 -13.37 -4.66 -20.84
N LEU A 11 -14.51 -4.17 -20.33
CA LEU A 11 -14.60 -2.93 -19.57
C LEU A 11 -14.24 -3.10 -18.10
N GLY A 12 -14.48 -4.27 -17.49
CA GLY A 12 -14.18 -4.50 -16.07
C GLY A 12 -12.75 -4.16 -15.68
N PRO A 13 -11.72 -4.68 -16.38
CA PRO A 13 -10.33 -4.33 -16.10
C PRO A 13 -10.02 -2.84 -16.29
N ILE A 14 -10.62 -2.19 -17.30
CA ILE A 14 -10.41 -0.76 -17.58
C ILE A 14 -11.00 0.09 -16.45
N LEU A 15 -12.21 -0.24 -15.99
CA LEU A 15 -12.87 0.46 -14.87
C LEU A 15 -12.12 0.24 -13.56
N PHE A 16 -11.60 -0.98 -13.34
CA PHE A 16 -10.78 -1.27 -12.18
C PHE A 16 -9.45 -0.50 -12.18
N LEU A 17 -8.79 -0.41 -13.34
CA LEU A 17 -7.60 0.43 -13.52
C LEU A 17 -7.90 1.92 -13.29
N ALA A 18 -9.07 2.41 -13.73
CA ALA A 18 -9.47 3.80 -13.48
C ALA A 18 -9.70 4.06 -11.98
N MET A 19 -10.31 3.10 -11.27
CA MET A 19 -10.53 3.16 -9.83
C MET A 19 -9.21 3.15 -9.05
N ILE A 20 -8.31 2.19 -9.30
CA ILE A 20 -7.01 2.12 -8.59
C ILE A 20 -6.15 3.35 -8.88
N ASN A 21 -6.29 3.97 -10.06
CA ASN A 21 -5.55 5.18 -10.41
C ASN A 21 -5.89 6.38 -9.49
N ASP A 22 -7.06 6.40 -8.85
CA ASP A 22 -7.48 7.44 -7.90
C ASP A 22 -6.73 7.39 -6.56
N LEU A 23 -6.13 6.25 -6.18
CA LEU A 23 -5.32 6.14 -4.96
C LEU A 23 -4.15 7.14 -4.96
N ASP A 24 -4.24 8.23 -4.23
CA ASP A 24 -3.12 9.16 -4.06
C ASP A 24 -2.71 9.22 -2.59
N VAL A 25 -1.41 9.09 -2.35
CA VAL A 25 -0.80 9.14 -1.00
C VAL A 25 0.15 10.35 -0.89
N LYS A 26 0.09 11.29 -1.84
CA LYS A 26 0.74 12.60 -1.72
C LYS A 26 0.14 13.38 -0.55
N PRO A 27 0.95 14.09 0.25
CA PRO A 27 2.29 14.62 -0.07
C PRO A 27 3.47 13.81 0.52
N HIS A 28 3.29 12.52 0.84
CA HIS A 28 4.34 11.75 1.52
C HIS A 28 5.45 11.36 0.55
N ALA A 29 6.70 11.36 1.05
CA ALA A 29 7.92 11.06 0.29
C ALA A 29 8.06 9.56 -0.04
N THR A 30 6.96 8.92 -0.42
CA THR A 30 6.88 7.51 -0.77
C THR A 30 6.53 7.38 -2.23
N ASP A 31 7.31 6.60 -2.95
CA ASP A 31 6.98 6.21 -4.32
C ASP A 31 5.90 5.13 -4.30
N ILE A 32 4.95 5.18 -5.25
CA ILE A 32 3.84 4.22 -5.35
C ILE A 32 3.73 3.69 -6.78
N TRP A 33 3.57 2.37 -6.86
CA TRP A 33 3.29 1.63 -8.08
C TRP A 33 2.00 0.85 -7.92
N LYS A 34 1.20 0.79 -8.98
CA LYS A 34 -0.12 0.17 -8.97
C LYS A 34 -0.25 -0.74 -10.18
N PHE A 35 -0.70 -1.97 -9.97
CA PHE A 35 -0.95 -2.90 -11.05
C PHE A 35 -2.12 -3.82 -10.69
N VAL A 36 -3.26 -3.63 -11.37
CA VAL A 36 -4.49 -4.38 -11.07
C VAL A 36 -4.75 -4.32 -9.56
N ASP A 37 -4.71 -5.45 -8.85
CA ASP A 37 -5.01 -5.58 -7.42
C ASP A 37 -3.76 -5.42 -6.53
N ASP A 38 -2.58 -5.34 -7.11
CA ASP A 38 -1.32 -5.13 -6.41
C ASP A 38 -0.97 -3.65 -6.31
N ILE A 39 -0.56 -3.23 -5.10
CA ILE A 39 0.01 -1.92 -4.82
C ILE A 39 1.37 -2.14 -4.16
N SER A 40 2.40 -1.48 -4.68
CA SER A 40 3.73 -1.44 -4.07
C SER A 40 4.06 0.00 -3.70
N THR A 41 4.69 0.19 -2.54
CA THR A 41 5.12 1.50 -2.06
C THR A 41 6.50 1.38 -1.44
N SER A 42 7.30 2.45 -1.47
CA SER A 42 8.64 2.45 -0.87
C SER A 42 8.98 3.81 -0.28
N GLU A 43 9.75 3.81 0.82
CA GLU A 43 10.29 5.00 1.46
C GLU A 43 11.82 4.93 1.53
N ASN A 44 12.49 6.06 1.27
CA ASN A 44 13.91 6.22 1.55
C ASN A 44 14.11 6.96 2.88
N ILE A 45 14.69 6.28 3.87
CA ILE A 45 14.92 6.84 5.22
C ILE A 45 16.39 7.21 5.37
N THR A 46 16.67 8.49 5.62
CA THR A 46 18.01 8.98 5.95
C THR A 46 18.37 8.70 7.41
N LYS A 47 19.66 8.50 7.70
CA LYS A 47 20.13 8.27 9.08
C LYS A 47 19.64 9.38 10.02
N GLY A 48 19.02 8.98 11.13
CA GLY A 48 18.49 9.90 12.15
C GLY A 48 17.12 10.49 11.81
N SER A 49 16.48 10.06 10.72
CA SER A 49 15.09 10.38 10.39
C SER A 49 14.17 9.24 10.79
N ASN A 50 12.91 9.59 11.10
CA ASN A 50 11.86 8.61 11.36
C ASN A 50 11.17 8.22 10.06
N SER A 51 10.78 6.94 9.96
CA SER A 51 9.93 6.47 8.88
C SER A 51 8.53 7.11 8.95
N LYS A 52 7.97 7.47 7.80
CA LYS A 52 6.56 7.85 7.64
C LYS A 52 5.76 6.74 6.96
N PHE A 53 6.35 5.55 6.81
CA PHE A 53 5.80 4.48 5.99
C PHE A 53 4.51 3.88 6.56
N GLN A 54 4.38 3.81 7.88
CA GLN A 54 3.12 3.40 8.51
C GLN A 54 1.95 4.32 8.12
N PHE A 55 2.18 5.64 8.09
CA PHE A 55 1.15 6.60 7.66
C PHE A 55 0.72 6.37 6.21
N CYS A 56 1.68 6.03 5.34
CA CYS A 56 1.41 5.68 3.94
C CYS A 56 0.51 4.45 3.86
N ILE A 57 0.82 3.40 4.63
CA ILE A 57 0.03 2.17 4.72
C ILE A 57 -1.38 2.46 5.26
N ASP A 58 -1.50 3.27 6.33
CA ASP A 58 -2.80 3.65 6.90
C ASP A 58 -3.66 4.41 5.88
N THR A 59 -3.04 5.26 5.06
CA THR A 59 -3.72 6.00 3.98
C THR A 59 -4.23 5.05 2.90
N ILE A 60 -3.40 4.09 2.47
CA ILE A 60 -3.79 3.06 1.50
C ILE A 60 -4.94 2.20 2.07
N ASN A 61 -4.87 1.80 3.34
CA ASN A 61 -5.90 0.99 4.00
C ASN A 61 -7.23 1.74 4.12
N SER A 62 -7.18 3.03 4.47
CA SER A 62 -8.35 3.90 4.50
C SER A 62 -8.96 4.07 3.10
N TRP A 63 -8.14 4.30 2.07
CA TRP A 63 -8.61 4.42 0.69
C TRP A 63 -9.25 3.11 0.20
N ALA A 64 -8.65 1.95 0.50
CA ALA A 64 -9.21 0.65 0.16
C ALA A 64 -10.59 0.49 0.80
N SER A 65 -10.71 0.81 2.09
CA SER A 65 -11.98 0.75 2.83
C SER A 65 -13.05 1.67 2.23
N CYS A 66 -12.69 2.90 1.84
CA CYS A 66 -13.60 3.83 1.17
C CYS A 66 -14.08 3.32 -0.20
N ASN A 67 -13.28 2.50 -0.88
CA ASN A 67 -13.60 1.89 -2.16
C ASN A 67 -14.15 0.46 -2.05
N LEU A 68 -14.61 0.05 -0.85
CA LEU A 68 -15.17 -1.28 -0.58
C LEU A 68 -14.20 -2.43 -0.88
N MET A 69 -12.90 -2.15 -0.79
CA MET A 69 -11.82 -3.13 -0.89
C MET A 69 -11.19 -3.36 0.48
N LYS A 70 -10.44 -4.45 0.60
CA LYS A 70 -9.71 -4.79 1.82
C LYS A 70 -8.31 -5.25 1.47
N LEU A 71 -7.30 -4.69 2.14
CA LEU A 71 -5.94 -5.21 2.07
C LEU A 71 -5.89 -6.62 2.70
N ASN A 72 -5.00 -7.47 2.21
CA ASN A 72 -4.78 -8.79 2.79
C ASN A 72 -3.42 -8.81 3.49
N PRO A 73 -3.35 -8.57 4.82
CA PRO A 73 -2.09 -8.52 5.54
C PRO A 73 -1.23 -9.78 5.37
N GLN A 74 -1.86 -10.95 5.22
CA GLN A 74 -1.17 -12.24 5.04
C GLN A 74 -0.49 -12.41 3.68
N LYS A 75 -0.76 -11.49 2.73
CA LYS A 75 -0.12 -11.46 1.41
C LYS A 75 0.73 -10.21 1.21
N CYS A 76 0.81 -9.34 2.22
CA CYS A 76 1.57 -8.11 2.16
C CYS A 76 2.94 -8.37 2.79
N GLU A 77 3.99 -8.21 1.99
CA GLU A 77 5.38 -8.45 2.38
C GLU A 77 6.13 -7.11 2.55
N GLU A 78 6.96 -7.00 3.57
CA GLU A 78 7.85 -5.87 3.82
C GLU A 78 9.29 -6.22 3.45
N LEU A 79 9.90 -5.43 2.57
CA LEU A 79 11.33 -5.54 2.26
C LEU A 79 12.12 -4.39 2.91
N ARG A 80 12.99 -4.74 3.86
CA ARG A 80 13.88 -3.81 4.56
C ARG A 80 15.32 -3.92 4.04
N ILE A 81 15.86 -2.83 3.48
CA ILE A 81 17.25 -2.76 3.00
C ILE A 81 17.98 -1.62 3.71
N TYR A 82 19.12 -1.92 4.34
CA TYR A 82 19.92 -0.93 5.04
C TYR A 82 21.39 -0.97 4.60
N PHE A 83 21.98 0.20 4.43
CA PHE A 83 23.41 0.37 4.14
C PHE A 83 24.20 0.91 5.34
N LEU A 84 23.54 1.08 6.49
CA LEU A 84 24.14 1.55 7.73
C LEU A 84 24.91 0.41 8.42
N ARG A 85 25.98 0.76 9.15
CA ARG A 85 26.75 -0.20 9.96
C ARG A 85 25.92 -0.82 11.09
N GLU A 86 24.95 -0.06 11.60
CA GLU A 86 23.99 -0.49 12.62
C GLU A 86 22.62 -0.52 11.98
N SER A 87 21.84 -1.58 12.24
CA SER A 87 20.46 -1.68 11.78
C SER A 87 19.62 -0.58 12.45
N PRO A 88 18.84 0.20 11.68
CA PRO A 88 17.93 1.15 12.28
C PRO A 88 16.84 0.41 13.06
N ASP A 89 16.45 0.99 14.19
CA ASP A 89 15.30 0.53 14.97
C ASP A 89 14.02 1.02 14.30
N LEU A 90 13.42 0.17 13.46
CA LEU A 90 12.16 0.43 12.78
C LEU A 90 11.08 -0.49 13.35
N SER A 91 10.02 0.12 13.90
CA SER A 91 8.81 -0.59 14.32
C SER A 91 8.25 -1.46 13.19
N PRO A 92 7.60 -2.60 13.50
CA PRO A 92 6.91 -3.39 12.48
C PRO A 92 5.81 -2.56 11.82
N LEU A 93 5.63 -2.75 10.51
CA LEU A 93 4.50 -2.16 9.79
C LEU A 93 3.24 -2.98 10.08
N LEU A 94 2.12 -2.29 10.30
CA LEU A 94 0.86 -2.91 10.69
C LEU A 94 -0.24 -2.61 9.67
N ILE A 95 -1.06 -3.61 9.35
CA ILE A 95 -2.34 -3.44 8.65
C ILE A 95 -3.42 -4.07 9.52
N ASP A 96 -4.42 -3.29 9.94
CA ASP A 96 -5.50 -3.73 10.85
C ASP A 96 -4.97 -4.41 12.14
N GLY A 97 -3.78 -4.01 12.60
CA GLY A 97 -3.11 -4.60 13.77
C GLY A 97 -2.31 -5.87 13.50
N HIS A 98 -2.28 -6.35 12.26
CA HIS A 98 -1.43 -7.46 11.83
C HIS A 98 -0.09 -6.92 11.34
N ALA A 99 1.01 -7.44 11.89
CA ALA A 99 2.34 -7.13 11.39
C ALA A 99 2.56 -7.76 10.01
N LEU A 100 3.20 -7.00 9.12
CA LEU A 100 3.66 -7.51 7.83
C LEU A 100 4.90 -8.40 8.03
N GLU A 101 5.06 -9.39 7.14
CA GLU A 101 6.21 -10.30 7.12
C GLU A 101 7.45 -9.64 6.50
#